data_AF-A0A6L7TRQ5-F1
#
_entry.id   AF-A0A6L7TRQ5-F1
#
_cell.length_a   1.000
_cell.length_b   1.000
_cell.length_c   1.000
_cell.angle_alpha   90.00
_cell.angle_beta   90.00
_cell.angle_gamma   90.00
#
_symmetry.space_group_name_H-M   'P 1'
#
loop_
_entity.id
_entity.type
_entity.pdbx_description
1 polymer ?
#
loop_
_entity_poly.entity_id
_entity_poly.type
_entity_poly.pdbx_seq_one_letter_code
_entity_poly.pdbx_strand_id
1 'polypeptide(L)'
;MEPSNSESERYAQLSRQYIERADEYLRVGDRVQASEKGWGAVAEAIKSIAEQRGWNHQGHRLLDDIVLQLSEEWDRPDVRLLFDTAERLHINFYEDALQLDAISARVSNVKDLLRELQTLRTLSPRPVVLDSRERRLRWRRLTGELLPLGSETDTRE
;
A
#
# COMPACT_ATOMS: atom_id res chain seq x y z
N MET A 1 -18.06 0.93 -8.44
CA MET A 1 -18.24 2.16 -7.63
C MET A 1 -17.33 3.17 -8.26
N GLU A 2 -17.86 4.28 -8.80
CA GLU A 2 -17.01 5.31 -9.42
C GLU A 2 -15.97 5.81 -8.40
N PRO A 3 -14.70 6.03 -8.79
CA PRO A 3 -13.68 6.54 -7.88
C PRO A 3 -14.12 7.91 -7.36
N SER A 4 -14.46 7.98 -6.07
CA SER A 4 -14.78 9.28 -5.45
C SER A 4 -13.49 9.94 -5.03
N ASN A 5 -13.15 11.05 -5.68
CA ASN A 5 -11.97 11.85 -5.32
C ASN A 5 -11.95 12.19 -3.81
N SER A 6 -13.13 12.41 -3.22
CA SER A 6 -13.29 12.69 -1.79
C SER A 6 -12.88 11.54 -0.86
N GLU A 7 -13.11 10.28 -1.23
CA GLU A 7 -12.75 9.13 -0.40
C GLU A 7 -11.25 8.84 -0.47
N SER A 8 -10.65 8.95 -1.66
CA SER A 8 -9.20 8.89 -1.81
C SER A 8 -8.50 9.93 -0.92
N GLU A 9 -9.00 11.16 -0.94
CA GLU A 9 -8.44 12.26 -0.15
C GLU A 9 -8.62 12.06 1.35
N ARG A 10 -9.77 11.51 1.77
CA ARG A 10 -10.01 11.11 3.16
C ARG A 10 -8.97 10.09 3.64
N TYR A 11 -8.72 9.05 2.86
CA TYR A 11 -7.70 8.04 3.17
C TYR A 11 -6.28 8.63 3.21
N ALA A 12 -5.93 9.51 2.26
CA ALA A 12 -4.64 10.19 2.26
C ALA A 12 -4.47 11.08 3.50
N GLN A 13 -5.53 11.74 3.96
CA GLN A 13 -5.50 12.54 5.18
C GLN A 13 -5.33 11.67 6.42
N LEU A 14 -6.05 10.56 6.52
CA LEU A 14 -5.91 9.61 7.64
C LEU A 14 -4.50 9.03 7.71
N SER A 15 -3.91 8.69 6.56
CA SER A 15 -2.52 8.23 6.49
C SER A 15 -1.55 9.23 7.14
N ARG A 16 -1.68 10.53 6.81
CA ARG A 16 -0.85 11.59 7.41
C ARG A 16 -1.05 11.71 8.92
N GLN A 17 -2.31 11.69 9.38
CA GLN A 17 -2.61 11.76 10.81
C GLN A 17 -2.05 10.56 11.58
N TYR A 18 -2.09 9.37 10.99
CA TYR A 18 -1.57 8.17 11.65
C TYR A 18 -0.06 8.17 11.77
N ILE A 19 0.69 8.63 10.76
CA ILE A 19 2.15 8.69 10.89
C ILE A 19 2.60 9.73 11.91
N GLU A 20 1.88 10.86 12.03
CA GLU A 20 2.10 11.85 13.09
C GLU A 20 1.84 11.24 14.48
N ARG A 21 0.75 10.50 14.64
CA ARG A 21 0.45 9.78 15.90
C ARG A 21 1.48 8.69 16.21
N ALA A 22 2.00 7.98 15.22
CA ALA A 22 3.04 6.99 15.43
C ALA A 22 4.29 7.65 16.07
N ASP A 23 4.67 8.84 15.61
CA ASP A 23 5.77 9.62 16.21
C ASP A 23 5.44 10.09 17.64
N GLU A 24 4.19 10.50 17.90
CA GLU A 24 3.73 10.82 19.26
C GLU A 24 3.90 9.63 20.22
N TYR A 25 3.46 8.44 19.80
CA TYR A 25 3.58 7.22 20.60
C TYR A 25 5.02 6.79 20.80
N LEU A 26 5.88 6.94 19.79
CA LEU A 26 7.32 6.70 19.95
C LEU A 26 7.94 7.60 21.01
N ARG A 27 7.57 8.90 21.06
CA ARG A 27 8.11 9.85 22.05
C ARG A 27 7.76 9.49 23.49
N VAL A 28 6.57 8.91 23.70
CA VAL A 28 6.11 8.49 25.04
C VAL A 28 6.42 7.02 25.34
N GLY A 29 7.06 6.30 24.42
CA GLY A 29 7.46 4.90 24.59
C GLY A 29 6.33 3.89 24.44
N ASP A 30 5.18 4.26 23.89
CA ASP A 30 4.06 3.34 23.63
C ASP A 30 4.31 2.53 22.36
N ARG A 31 4.93 1.37 22.55
CA ARG A 31 5.35 0.45 21.48
C ARG A 31 4.18 -0.08 20.66
N VAL A 32 3.10 -0.47 21.33
CA VAL A 32 1.93 -1.09 20.72
C VAL A 32 1.22 -0.08 19.83
N GLN A 33 0.93 1.11 20.36
CA GLN A 33 0.26 2.16 19.59
C GLN A 33 1.14 2.74 18.48
N ALA A 34 2.45 2.91 18.70
CA ALA A 34 3.37 3.32 17.63
C ALA A 34 3.34 2.33 16.45
N SER A 35 3.29 1.03 16.76
CA SER A 35 3.21 -0.02 15.76
C SER A 35 1.88 -0.01 15.01
N GLU A 36 0.77 0.09 15.74
CA GLU A 36 -0.59 0.16 15.16
C GLU A 36 -0.73 1.34 14.21
N LYS A 37 -0.31 2.54 14.63
CA LYS A 37 -0.44 3.74 13.80
C LYS A 37 0.55 3.77 12.64
N GLY A 38 1.76 3.24 12.81
CA GLY A 38 2.72 3.09 11.72
C GLY A 38 2.18 2.21 10.59
N TRP A 39 1.66 1.02 10.92
CA TRP A 39 1.04 0.16 9.93
C TRP A 39 -0.25 0.78 9.35
N GLY A 40 -1.10 1.34 10.22
CA GLY A 40 -2.34 2.00 9.79
C GLY A 40 -2.10 3.12 8.78
N ALA A 41 -1.03 3.90 8.94
CA ALA A 41 -0.67 4.95 7.99
C ALA A 41 -0.45 4.41 6.57
N VAL A 42 0.24 3.27 6.45
CA VAL A 42 0.49 2.59 5.17
C VAL A 42 -0.81 2.02 4.60
N ALA A 43 -1.62 1.36 5.43
CA ALA A 43 -2.89 0.79 5.00
C ALA A 43 -3.81 1.85 4.41
N GLU A 44 -3.93 3.02 5.04
CA GLU A 44 -4.75 4.12 4.54
C GLU A 44 -4.15 4.76 3.26
N ALA A 45 -2.82 4.85 3.13
CA ALA A 45 -2.19 5.31 1.88
C ALA A 45 -2.50 4.38 0.70
N ILE A 46 -2.45 3.07 0.92
CA ILE A 46 -2.78 2.06 -0.10
C ILE A 46 -4.26 2.17 -0.50
N LYS A 47 -5.17 2.30 0.47
CA LYS A 47 -6.61 2.53 0.20
C LYS A 47 -6.86 3.80 -0.59
N SER A 48 -6.11 4.87 -0.32
CA SER A 48 -6.20 6.11 -1.07
C SER A 48 -5.91 5.91 -2.56
N ILE A 49 -4.88 5.12 -2.89
CA ILE A 49 -4.52 4.78 -4.28
C ILE A 49 -5.56 3.85 -4.88
N ALA A 50 -6.01 2.85 -4.13
CA ALA A 50 -7.04 1.91 -4.58
C ALA A 50 -8.34 2.63 -4.97
N GLU A 51 -8.80 3.58 -4.15
CA GLU A 51 -9.97 4.42 -4.44
C GLU A 51 -9.78 5.22 -5.74
N GLN A 52 -8.61 5.85 -5.98
CA GLN A 52 -8.38 6.57 -7.25
C GLN A 52 -8.45 5.67 -8.48
N ARG A 53 -8.12 4.40 -8.30
CA ARG A 53 -8.07 3.41 -9.38
C ARG A 53 -9.33 2.57 -9.49
N GLY A 54 -10.33 2.81 -8.63
CA GLY A 54 -11.53 1.99 -8.56
C GLY A 54 -11.24 0.54 -8.15
N TRP A 55 -10.11 0.28 -7.48
CA TRP A 55 -9.71 -1.06 -7.04
C TRP A 55 -10.35 -1.41 -5.69
N ASN A 56 -10.70 -2.68 -5.54
CA ASN A 56 -11.17 -3.25 -4.30
C ASN A 56 -10.04 -3.29 -3.25
N HIS A 57 -10.34 -2.80 -2.06
CA HIS A 57 -9.44 -2.78 -0.90
C HIS A 57 -10.09 -3.35 0.37
N GLN A 58 -11.22 -4.06 0.22
CA GLN A 58 -11.92 -4.68 1.35
C GLN A 58 -11.16 -5.90 1.89
N GLY A 59 -10.33 -5.66 2.90
CA GLY A 59 -9.63 -6.70 3.68
C GLY A 59 -8.11 -6.69 3.50
N HIS A 60 -7.38 -7.16 4.52
CA HIS A 60 -5.91 -7.06 4.56
C HIS A 60 -5.22 -7.75 3.37
N ARG A 61 -5.69 -8.93 2.95
CA ARG A 61 -5.08 -9.64 1.81
C ARG A 61 -5.11 -8.85 0.51
N LEU A 62 -6.05 -7.92 0.35
CA LEU A 62 -6.10 -7.07 -0.83
C LEU A 62 -5.05 -5.95 -0.79
N LEU A 63 -4.59 -5.51 0.39
CA LEU A 63 -3.50 -4.53 0.49
C LEU A 63 -2.19 -5.12 -0.07
N ASP A 64 -1.87 -6.36 0.28
CA ASP A 64 -0.76 -7.11 -0.32
C ASP A 64 -0.85 -7.20 -1.84
N ASP A 65 -2.04 -7.51 -2.35
CA ASP A 65 -2.27 -7.62 -3.79
C ASP A 65 -2.10 -6.28 -4.49
N ILE A 66 -2.56 -5.18 -3.88
CA ILE A 66 -2.41 -3.81 -4.38
C ILE A 66 -0.93 -3.41 -4.38
N VAL A 67 -0.20 -3.66 -3.29
CA VAL A 67 1.23 -3.32 -3.19
C VAL A 67 2.05 -4.07 -4.22
N LEU A 68 1.75 -5.36 -4.44
CA LEU A 68 2.42 -6.14 -5.47
C LEU A 68 2.09 -5.59 -6.88
N GLN A 69 0.83 -5.26 -7.14
CA GLN A 69 0.44 -4.63 -8.40
C GLN A 69 1.16 -3.28 -8.62
N LEU A 70 1.25 -2.43 -7.59
CA LEU A 70 1.96 -1.14 -7.62
C LEU A 70 3.46 -1.33 -7.87
N SER A 71 4.08 -2.30 -7.22
CA SER A 71 5.49 -2.62 -7.37
C SER A 71 5.82 -3.05 -8.81
N GLU A 72 4.97 -3.90 -9.40
CA GLU A 72 5.13 -4.39 -10.78
C GLU A 72 4.89 -3.31 -11.84
N GLU A 73 3.85 -2.49 -11.68
CA GLU A 73 3.51 -1.41 -12.63
C GLU A 73 4.64 -0.39 -12.81
N TRP A 74 5.39 -0.15 -11.74
CA TRP A 74 6.36 0.93 -11.67
C TRP A 74 7.81 0.46 -11.60
N ASP A 75 8.05 -0.85 -11.66
CA ASP A 75 9.37 -1.48 -11.47
C ASP A 75 10.03 -1.02 -10.15
N ARG A 76 9.24 -1.07 -9.07
CA ARG A 76 9.61 -0.61 -7.72
C ARG A 76 9.61 -1.77 -6.73
N PRO A 77 10.59 -2.69 -6.79
CA PRO A 77 10.65 -3.82 -5.85
C PRO A 77 10.85 -3.37 -4.40
N ASP A 78 11.43 -2.20 -4.19
CA ASP A 78 11.63 -1.57 -2.89
C ASP A 78 10.30 -1.27 -2.17
N VAL A 79 9.24 -0.92 -2.89
CA VAL A 79 7.89 -0.71 -2.33
C VAL A 79 7.39 -1.97 -1.62
N ARG A 80 7.63 -3.15 -2.19
CA ARG A 80 7.24 -4.42 -1.57
C ARG A 80 8.07 -4.70 -0.31
N LEU A 81 9.38 -4.51 -0.36
CA LEU A 81 10.28 -4.75 0.77
C LEU A 81 9.97 -3.83 1.97
N LEU A 82 9.67 -2.55 1.69
CA LEU A 82 9.26 -1.61 2.72
C LEU A 82 7.88 -1.97 3.29
N PHE A 83 6.97 -2.49 2.48
CA PHE A 83 5.67 -2.94 2.96
C PHE A 83 5.77 -4.14 3.91
N ASP A 84 6.65 -5.11 3.65
CA ASP A 84 6.90 -6.22 4.57
C ASP A 84 7.41 -5.70 5.95
N THR A 85 8.10 -4.55 5.96
CA THR A 85 8.50 -3.87 7.21
C THR A 85 7.29 -3.32 7.98
N ALA A 86 6.31 -2.75 7.28
CA ALA A 86 5.07 -2.27 7.87
C ALA A 86 4.22 -3.44 8.43
N GLU A 87 4.15 -4.57 7.73
CA GLU A 87 3.48 -5.79 8.25
C GLU A 87 4.13 -6.29 9.54
N ARG A 88 5.44 -6.10 9.73
CA ARG A 88 6.08 -6.45 11.00
C ARG A 88 5.60 -5.57 12.17
N LEU A 89 5.23 -4.31 11.92
CA LEU A 89 4.58 -3.47 12.94
C LEU A 89 3.17 -3.96 13.26
N HIS A 90 2.42 -4.40 12.25
CA HIS A 90 1.10 -4.98 12.45
C HIS A 90 1.14 -6.23 13.32
N ILE A 91 2.10 -7.13 13.08
CA ILE A 91 2.32 -8.30 13.93
C ILE A 91 2.67 -7.86 15.36
N ASN A 92 3.55 -6.85 15.50
CA ASN A 92 3.94 -6.35 16.82
C ASN A 92 2.78 -5.75 17.61
N PHE A 93 1.77 -5.16 16.96
CA PHE A 93 0.58 -4.68 17.64
C PHE A 93 -0.13 -5.80 18.43
N TYR A 94 -0.10 -7.04 17.93
CA TYR A 94 -0.67 -8.19 18.63
C TYR A 94 0.31 -8.89 19.57
N GLU A 95 1.60 -8.91 19.22
CA GLU A 95 2.62 -9.70 19.96
C GLU A 95 3.41 -8.90 21.01
N ASP A 96 3.46 -7.57 20.90
CA ASP A 96 4.29 -6.64 21.71
C ASP A 96 5.74 -7.11 21.94
N ALA A 97 6.31 -7.77 20.93
CA ALA A 97 7.60 -8.45 21.01
C ALA A 97 8.80 -7.57 20.62
N LEU A 98 8.58 -6.46 19.90
CA LEU A 98 9.64 -5.58 19.43
C LEU A 98 10.04 -4.55 20.50
N GLN A 99 11.33 -4.23 20.52
CA GLN A 99 11.87 -3.14 21.34
C GLN A 99 11.65 -1.78 20.65
N LEU A 100 11.70 -0.70 21.44
CA LEU A 100 11.35 0.64 20.97
C LEU A 100 12.26 1.14 19.83
N ASP A 101 13.55 0.82 19.88
CA ASP A 101 14.52 1.10 18.82
C ASP A 101 14.17 0.38 17.50
N ALA A 102 13.79 -0.89 17.60
CA ALA A 102 13.36 -1.71 16.48
C ALA A 102 12.03 -1.22 15.88
N ILE A 103 11.14 -0.66 16.69
CA ILE A 103 9.88 -0.03 16.22
C ILE A 103 10.21 1.31 15.55
N SER A 104 11.05 2.13 16.16
CA SER A 104 11.47 3.43 15.62
C SER A 104 12.10 3.30 14.22
N ALA A 105 13.02 2.34 14.04
CA ALA A 105 13.62 2.06 12.74
C ALA A 105 12.56 1.65 11.69
N ARG A 106 11.56 0.86 12.08
CA ARG A 106 10.47 0.44 11.18
C ARG A 106 9.51 1.58 10.85
N VAL A 107 9.22 2.46 11.81
CA VAL A 107 8.44 3.68 11.55
C VAL A 107 9.19 4.61 10.59
N SER A 108 10.53 4.66 10.65
CA SER A 108 11.33 5.36 9.64
C SER A 108 11.14 4.76 8.24
N ASN A 109 11.24 3.43 8.10
CA ASN A 109 11.00 2.75 6.81
C ASN A 109 9.56 2.96 6.32
N VAL A 110 8.58 3.00 7.22
CA VAL A 110 7.20 3.36 6.89
C VAL A 110 7.12 4.77 6.28
N LYS A 111 7.85 5.75 6.82
CA LYS A 111 7.89 7.11 6.24
C LYS A 111 8.47 7.12 4.83
N ASP A 112 9.49 6.29 4.57
CA ASP A 112 10.04 6.13 3.23
C ASP A 112 9.00 5.54 2.28
N LEU A 113 8.30 4.47 2.70
CA LEU A 113 7.22 3.87 1.92
C LEU A 113 6.10 4.85 1.61
N LEU A 114 5.68 5.66 2.59
CA LEU A 114 4.63 6.67 2.39
C LEU A 114 5.01 7.71 1.34
N ARG A 115 6.29 8.11 1.28
CA ARG A 115 6.79 9.00 0.21
C ARG A 115 6.68 8.35 -1.16
N GLU A 116 7.02 7.06 -1.26
CA GLU A 116 6.89 6.32 -2.51
C GLU A 116 5.44 6.16 -2.96
N LEU A 117 4.56 5.74 -2.05
CA LEU A 117 3.13 5.62 -2.32
C LEU A 117 2.52 6.96 -2.72
N GLN A 118 2.93 8.07 -2.09
CA GLN A 118 2.48 9.41 -2.46
C GLN A 118 2.96 9.81 -3.86
N THR A 119 4.17 9.42 -4.26
CA THR A 119 4.64 9.60 -5.65
C THR A 119 3.76 8.81 -6.60
N LEU A 120 3.57 7.49 -6.35
CA LEU A 120 2.77 6.59 -7.18
C LEU A 120 1.30 7.01 -7.31
N ARG A 121 0.76 7.68 -6.29
CA ARG A 121 -0.60 8.25 -6.30
C ARG A 121 -0.75 9.38 -7.33
N THR A 122 0.32 10.08 -7.68
CA THR A 122 0.28 11.25 -8.59
C THR A 122 0.66 10.91 -10.03
N LEU A 123 1.21 9.73 -10.27
CA LEU A 123 1.67 9.32 -11.58
C LEU A 123 0.60 8.53 -12.35
N SER A 124 0.53 8.73 -13.67
CA SER A 124 -0.35 7.95 -14.54
C SER A 124 0.14 6.50 -14.67
N PRO A 125 -0.69 5.48 -14.40
CA PRO A 125 -0.25 4.08 -14.41
C PRO A 125 0.37 3.70 -15.76
N ARG A 126 1.50 2.98 -15.72
CA ARG A 126 2.04 2.32 -16.91
C ARG A 126 1.10 1.17 -17.33
N PRO A 127 1.08 0.80 -18.62
CA PRO A 127 0.31 -0.35 -19.08
C PRO A 127 0.71 -1.61 -18.32
N VAL A 128 -0.27 -2.31 -17.76
CA VAL A 128 -0.03 -3.53 -16.98
C VAL A 128 0.22 -4.70 -17.93
N VAL A 129 1.38 -5.36 -17.81
CA VAL A 129 1.66 -6.61 -18.54
C VAL A 129 1.15 -7.79 -17.72
N LEU A 130 -0.01 -8.35 -18.12
CA LEU A 130 -0.71 -9.45 -17.45
C LEU A 130 -0.46 -10.80 -18.16
N ASP A 131 0.81 -11.18 -18.31
CA ASP A 131 1.25 -12.38 -19.04
C ASP A 131 0.92 -13.71 -18.31
N SER A 132 0.93 -13.71 -16.98
CA SER A 132 0.77 -14.91 -16.16
C SER A 132 -0.67 -15.12 -15.69
N ARG A 133 -1.05 -16.38 -15.41
CA ARG A 133 -2.37 -16.70 -14.82
C ARG A 133 -2.56 -16.01 -13.47
N GLU A 134 -1.51 -15.94 -12.66
CA GLU A 134 -1.54 -15.33 -11.33
C GLU A 134 -1.82 -13.83 -11.40
N ARG A 135 -1.14 -13.12 -12.31
CA ARG A 135 -1.39 -11.69 -12.57
C ARG A 135 -2.82 -11.43 -13.00
N ARG A 136 -3.37 -12.28 -13.86
CA ARG A 136 -4.77 -12.20 -14.31
C ARG A 136 -5.77 -12.42 -13.18
N LEU A 137 -5.51 -13.39 -12.30
CA LEU A 137 -6.35 -13.63 -11.12
C LEU A 137 -6.27 -12.47 -10.11
N ARG A 138 -5.07 -11.89 -9.92
CA ARG A 138 -4.87 -10.68 -9.11
C ARG A 138 -5.68 -9.52 -9.67
N TRP A 139 -5.53 -9.22 -10.97
CA TRP A 139 -6.28 -8.16 -11.63
C TRP A 139 -7.78 -8.29 -11.38
N ARG A 140 -8.35 -9.48 -11.60
CA ARG A 140 -9.77 -9.73 -11.36
C ARG A 140 -10.18 -9.52 -9.90
N ARG A 141 -9.34 -9.83 -8.93
CA ARG A 141 -9.64 -9.55 -7.50
C ARG A 141 -9.66 -8.05 -7.22
N LEU A 142 -8.75 -7.29 -7.83
CA LEU A 142 -8.65 -5.84 -7.66
C LEU A 142 -9.79 -5.11 -8.36
N THR A 143 -10.07 -5.41 -9.62
CA THR A 143 -11.01 -4.62 -10.43
C THR A 143 -12.42 -5.23 -10.46
N GLY A 144 -12.57 -6.51 -10.12
CA GLY A 144 -13.81 -7.27 -10.37
C GLY A 144 -14.01 -7.66 -11.83
N GLU A 145 -13.16 -7.17 -12.74
CA GLU A 145 -13.30 -7.34 -14.17
C GLU A 145 -12.46 -8.53 -14.66
N LEU A 146 -13.00 -9.23 -15.66
CA LEU A 146 -12.16 -10.04 -16.53
C LEU A 146 -11.30 -9.08 -17.35
N LEU A 147 -10.04 -9.47 -17.56
CA LEU A 147 -9.04 -8.77 -18.38
C LEU A 147 -9.67 -7.89 -19.47
N PRO A 148 -9.38 -6.58 -19.51
CA PRO A 148 -9.56 -5.83 -20.73
C PRO A 148 -8.76 -6.56 -21.79
N LEU A 149 -9.41 -7.02 -22.86
CA LEU A 149 -8.72 -7.53 -24.04
C LEU A 149 -7.99 -6.34 -24.68
N GLY A 150 -6.84 -5.98 -24.11
CA GLY A 150 -5.93 -5.00 -24.66
C GLY A 150 -5.15 -5.66 -25.77
N SER A 151 -5.51 -5.29 -27.00
CA SER A 151 -4.73 -5.42 -28.23
C SER A 151 -3.39 -6.10 -28.06
N GLU A 152 -3.22 -7.25 -28.70
CA GLU A 152 -1.93 -7.60 -29.27
C GLU A 152 -1.41 -6.35 -29.98
N THR A 153 -0.50 -5.59 -29.36
CA THR A 153 0.50 -4.93 -30.18
C THR A 153 1.37 -6.06 -30.67
N ASP A 154 0.88 -6.71 -31.73
CA ASP A 154 1.64 -7.59 -32.57
C ASP A 154 2.84 -6.79 -33.04
N THR A 155 3.94 -7.01 -32.34
CA THR A 155 5.26 -6.55 -32.75
C THR A 155 5.73 -7.56 -33.78
N ARG A 156 5.15 -7.47 -34.99
CA ARG A 156 5.63 -8.12 -36.20
C ARG A 156 5.33 -7.24 -37.41
N GLU A 157 6.28 -6.38 -37.74
CA GLU A 157 6.88 -6.29 -39.09
C GLU A 157 8.38 -5.98 -38.93
#